data_AF-A0A7K4VBF1-F1
#
_entry.id   AF-A0A7K4VBF1-F1
#
_cell.length_a   1.000
_cell.length_b   1.000
_cell.length_c   1.000
_cell.angle_alpha   90.00
_cell.angle_beta   90.00
_cell.angle_gamma   90.00
#
_symmetry.space_group_name_H-M   'P 1'
#
loop_
_entity.id
_entity.type
_entity.pdbx_description
1 polymer ?
#
loop_
_entity_poly.entity_id
_entity_poly.type
_entity_poly.pdbx_seq_one_letter_code
_entity_poly.pdbx_strand_id
1 'polypeptide(L)'
;MARNAEKAMTALARFQRAQLEEGKVKERRPFLASECNELPKAEKWRRQIIGEISKKVAQIQNAGLGEFRIRDLNDEINKLLREKGHWEYRIKELGGPDYARIGPKMLDHEGKEVPGNRDYKYFGAARDLPGVRELFEKEPLPPPRKTRAELMKD
;
A
#
# COMPACT_ATOMS: atom_id res chain seq x y z
N MET A 1 19.33 32.46 17.97
CA MET A 1 18.97 31.97 16.62
C MET A 1 17.58 31.36 16.67
N ALA A 2 16.63 31.84 15.86
CA ALA A 2 15.27 31.28 15.79
C ALA A 2 15.28 29.83 15.28
N ARG A 3 14.34 28.99 15.76
CA ARG A 3 14.23 27.58 15.36
C ARG A 3 13.82 27.48 13.87
N ASN A 4 14.19 26.39 13.19
CA ASN A 4 13.91 26.22 11.75
C ASN A 4 12.41 26.34 11.40
N ALA A 5 11.52 25.91 12.30
CA ALA A 5 10.07 26.08 12.14
C ALA A 5 9.64 27.56 12.11
N GLU A 6 10.26 28.42 12.92
CA GLU A 6 9.95 29.85 12.97
C GLU A 6 10.47 30.58 11.72
N LYS A 7 11.69 30.23 11.26
CA LYS A 7 12.24 30.75 10.00
C LYS A 7 11.37 30.40 8.80
N ALA A 8 10.81 29.19 8.77
CA ALA A 8 9.91 28.72 7.73
C ALA A 8 8.52 29.41 7.73
N MET A 9 8.15 30.07 8.83
CA MET A 9 6.86 30.76 9.00
C MET A 9 6.96 32.28 8.82
N THR A 10 8.15 32.81 8.54
CA THR A 10 8.36 34.23 8.26
C THR A 10 7.59 34.68 7.01
N ALA A 11 7.21 35.96 6.97
CA ALA A 11 6.50 36.55 5.83
C ALA A 11 7.27 36.36 4.51
N LEU A 12 8.60 36.50 4.55
CA LEU A 12 9.48 36.29 3.39
C LEU A 12 9.48 34.83 2.92
N ALA A 13 9.55 33.86 3.83
CA ALA A 13 9.48 32.44 3.47
C ALA A 13 8.10 32.05 2.89
N ARG A 14 7.01 32.62 3.42
CA ARG A 14 5.66 32.41 2.86
C ARG A 14 5.53 33.06 1.48
N PHE A 15 6.05 34.26 1.28
CA PHE A 15 6.03 34.95 -0.01
C PHE A 15 6.84 34.20 -1.08
N GLN A 16 8.05 33.73 -0.74
CA GLN A 16 8.86 32.90 -1.65
C GLN A 16 8.16 31.59 -2.02
N ARG A 17 7.50 30.92 -1.06
CA ARG A 17 6.70 29.73 -1.34
C ARG A 17 5.51 30.04 -2.24
N ALA A 18 4.81 31.15 -1.99
CA ALA A 18 3.68 31.59 -2.81
C ALA A 18 4.13 31.86 -4.26
N GLN A 19 5.23 32.58 -4.48
CA GLN A 19 5.83 32.80 -5.81
C GLN A 19 6.26 31.49 -6.50
N LEU A 20 6.79 30.52 -5.76
CA LEU A 20 7.18 29.21 -6.30
C LEU A 20 5.98 28.31 -6.66
N GLU A 21 4.84 28.52 -6.00
CA GLU A 21 3.55 27.86 -6.28
C GLU A 21 2.69 28.68 -7.28
N GLU A 22 2.98 29.96 -7.50
CA GLU A 22 2.28 30.85 -8.43
C GLU A 22 2.39 30.29 -9.86
N GLY A 23 1.25 29.99 -10.47
CA GLY A 23 1.17 29.33 -11.79
C GLY A 23 1.25 27.81 -11.79
N LYS A 24 1.56 27.15 -10.65
CA LYS A 24 1.52 25.69 -10.55
C LYS A 24 0.16 25.22 -10.03
N VAL A 25 -0.75 24.92 -10.96
CA VAL A 25 -1.96 24.17 -10.63
C VAL A 25 -1.53 22.80 -10.11
N LYS A 26 -1.91 22.46 -8.87
CA LYS A 26 -1.74 21.10 -8.33
C LYS A 26 -2.59 20.15 -9.16
N GLU A 27 -1.98 19.61 -10.21
CA GLU A 27 -2.58 18.62 -11.08
C GLU A 27 -3.10 17.46 -10.21
N ARG A 28 -4.38 17.13 -10.36
CA ARG A 28 -5.00 16.02 -9.64
C ARG A 28 -4.91 14.77 -10.51
N ARG A 29 -4.69 13.63 -9.86
CA ARG A 29 -4.75 12.32 -10.51
C ARG A 29 -6.14 12.13 -11.12
N PRO A 30 -6.25 11.80 -12.42
CA PRO A 30 -7.52 11.44 -13.04
C PRO A 30 -8.15 10.23 -12.34
N PHE A 31 -9.48 10.13 -12.36
CA PHE A 31 -10.17 8.99 -11.77
C PHE A 31 -9.98 7.71 -12.60
N LEU A 32 -10.02 7.84 -13.92
CA LEU A 32 -9.80 6.74 -14.85
C LEU A 32 -8.38 6.80 -15.42
N ALA A 33 -7.61 5.73 -15.25
CA ALA A 33 -6.26 5.64 -15.83
C ALA A 33 -6.28 5.74 -17.37
N SER A 34 -7.36 5.28 -18.01
CA SER A 34 -7.55 5.34 -19.47
C SER A 34 -7.58 6.77 -20.03
N GLU A 35 -7.92 7.79 -19.24
CA GLU A 35 -7.91 9.19 -19.67
C GLU A 35 -6.49 9.75 -19.82
N CYS A 36 -5.48 9.07 -19.27
CA CYS A 36 -4.10 9.48 -19.38
C CYS A 36 -3.45 8.88 -20.63
N ASN A 37 -3.01 9.73 -21.56
CA ASN A 37 -2.34 9.30 -22.80
C ASN A 37 -0.82 9.54 -22.79
N GLU A 38 -0.28 10.09 -21.71
CA GLU A 38 1.13 10.42 -21.58
C GLU A 38 1.81 9.45 -20.59
N LEU A 39 2.78 8.68 -21.08
CA LEU A 39 3.53 7.74 -20.26
C LEU A 39 4.18 8.40 -19.02
N PRO A 40 4.86 9.56 -19.11
CA PRO A 40 5.48 10.20 -17.94
C PRO A 40 4.47 10.62 -16.86
N LYS A 41 3.26 11.02 -17.27
CA LYS A 41 2.17 11.35 -16.33
C LYS A 41 1.64 10.09 -15.64
N ALA A 42 1.44 9.01 -16.39
CA ALA A 42 1.01 7.73 -15.83
C ALA A 42 2.01 7.21 -14.76
N GLU A 43 3.32 7.30 -15.03
CA GLU A 43 4.36 6.94 -14.06
C GLU A 43 4.39 7.85 -12.82
N LYS A 44 4.16 9.17 -13.01
CA LYS A 44 4.01 10.12 -11.89
C LYS A 44 2.84 9.71 -10.98
N TRP A 45 1.68 9.38 -11.54
CA TRP A 45 0.51 8.96 -10.76
C TRP A 45 0.73 7.65 -10.02
N ARG A 46 1.37 6.67 -10.66
CA ARG A 46 1.79 5.42 -10.01
C ARG A 46 2.67 5.70 -8.78
N ARG A 47 3.67 6.57 -8.92
CA ARG A 47 4.57 6.95 -7.81
C ARG A 47 3.82 7.64 -6.68
N GLN A 48 2.86 8.50 -7.01
CA GLN A 48 2.02 9.15 -6.01
C GLN A 48 1.21 8.12 -5.19
N ILE A 49 0.57 7.16 -5.86
CA ILE A 49 -0.19 6.09 -5.19
C ILE A 49 0.70 5.29 -4.23
N ILE A 50 1.91 4.93 -4.65
CA ILE A 50 2.87 4.21 -3.79
C ILE A 50 3.18 5.01 -2.52
N GLY A 51 3.37 6.33 -2.65
CA GLY A 51 3.58 7.22 -1.50
C GLY A 51 2.36 7.31 -0.57
N GLU A 52 1.14 7.33 -1.13
CA GLU A 52 -0.11 7.30 -0.35
C GLU A 52 -0.26 5.99 0.41
N ILE A 53 0.02 4.85 -0.23
CA ILE A 53 0.00 3.53 0.42
C ILE A 53 1.01 3.48 1.56
N SER A 54 2.26 3.88 1.31
CA SER A 54 3.33 3.84 2.32
C SER A 54 2.96 4.63 3.59
N LYS A 55 2.32 5.79 3.43
CA LYS A 55 1.82 6.59 4.56
C LYS A 55 0.72 5.89 5.34
N LYS A 56 -0.23 5.25 4.65
CA LYS A 56 -1.33 4.52 5.30
C LYS A 56 -0.84 3.24 5.98
N VAL A 57 0.12 2.54 5.37
CA VAL A 57 0.79 1.40 5.99
C VAL A 57 1.50 1.84 7.28
N ALA A 58 2.24 2.95 7.26
CA ALA A 58 2.84 3.47 8.49
C ALA A 58 1.80 3.80 9.58
N GLN A 59 0.61 4.30 9.19
CA GLN A 59 -0.49 4.56 10.13
C GLN A 59 -1.08 3.27 10.71
N ILE A 60 -1.36 2.27 9.87
CA ILE A 60 -2.04 1.03 10.30
C ILE A 60 -1.16 0.14 11.20
N GLN A 61 0.16 0.37 11.27
CA GLN A 61 1.03 -0.29 12.25
C GLN A 61 0.71 0.12 13.69
N ASN A 62 0.07 1.27 13.91
CA ASN A 62 -0.35 1.70 15.25
C ASN A 62 -1.64 0.99 15.67
N ALA A 63 -1.50 -0.08 16.47
CA ALA A 63 -2.63 -0.84 17.02
C ALA A 63 -3.57 -0.02 17.94
N GLY A 64 -3.14 1.15 18.43
CA GLY A 64 -3.94 2.03 19.28
C GLY A 64 -5.00 2.87 18.56
N LEU A 65 -5.13 2.77 17.23
CA LEU A 65 -6.08 3.56 16.44
C LEU A 65 -7.56 3.13 16.62
N GLY A 66 -7.79 1.98 17.26
CA GLY A 66 -9.11 1.37 17.39
C GLY A 66 -9.49 0.55 16.16
N GLU A 67 -10.32 -0.48 16.38
CA GLU A 67 -10.64 -1.49 15.38
C GLU A 67 -11.28 -0.92 14.11
N PHE A 68 -12.31 -0.08 14.24
CA PHE A 68 -13.00 0.52 13.08
C PHE A 68 -12.03 1.30 12.19
N ARG A 69 -11.14 2.10 12.80
CA ARG A 69 -10.17 2.90 12.05
C ARG A 69 -9.15 2.03 11.33
N ILE A 70 -8.71 0.93 11.97
CA ILE A 70 -7.80 -0.04 11.35
C ILE A 70 -8.46 -0.72 10.15
N ARG A 71 -9.75 -1.10 10.25
CA ARG A 71 -10.51 -1.67 9.13
C ARG A 71 -10.62 -0.68 7.96
N ASP A 72 -11.01 0.56 8.23
CA ASP A 72 -11.10 1.61 7.21
C ASP A 72 -9.74 1.85 6.51
N LEU A 73 -8.66 1.93 7.29
CA LEU A 73 -7.31 2.10 6.74
C LEU A 73 -6.91 0.92 5.84
N ASN A 74 -7.27 -0.31 6.23
CA ASN A 74 -7.00 -1.50 5.43
C ASN A 74 -7.76 -1.46 4.09
N ASP A 75 -9.03 -1.05 4.11
CA ASP A 75 -9.85 -0.89 2.91
C ASP A 75 -9.31 0.20 1.99
N GLU A 76 -8.90 1.33 2.55
CA GLU A 76 -8.26 2.42 1.81
C GLU A 76 -6.95 1.97 1.15
N ILE A 77 -6.11 1.18 1.85
CA ILE A 77 -4.89 0.61 1.28
C ILE A 77 -5.21 -0.33 0.12
N ASN A 78 -6.19 -1.24 0.28
CA ASN A 78 -6.58 -2.17 -0.77
C ASN A 78 -7.17 -1.44 -1.99
N LYS A 79 -7.93 -0.37 -1.78
CA LYS A 79 -8.43 0.49 -2.86
C LYS A 79 -7.28 1.12 -3.65
N LEU A 80 -6.28 1.65 -2.96
CA LEU A 80 -5.09 2.22 -3.60
C LEU A 80 -4.25 1.17 -4.34
N LEU A 81 -4.18 -0.07 -3.84
CA LEU A 81 -3.48 -1.16 -4.53
C LEU A 81 -4.16 -1.55 -5.84
N ARG A 82 -5.50 -1.60 -5.87
CA ARG A 82 -6.26 -1.80 -7.12
C ARG A 82 -6.02 -0.65 -8.09
N GLU A 83 -6.09 0.57 -7.60
CA GLU A 83 -5.81 1.76 -8.41
C GLU A 83 -4.39 1.73 -8.98
N LYS A 84 -3.38 1.38 -8.18
CA LYS A 84 -2.00 1.17 -8.64
C LYS A 84 -1.95 0.17 -9.80
N GLY A 85 -2.67 -0.95 -9.68
CA GLY A 85 -2.78 -1.96 -10.74
C GLY A 85 -3.34 -1.40 -12.05
N HIS A 86 -4.38 -0.56 -11.99
CA HIS A 86 -4.92 0.12 -13.18
C HIS A 86 -3.88 1.05 -13.85
N TRP A 87 -3.13 1.79 -13.04
CA TRP A 87 -2.05 2.65 -13.55
C TRP A 87 -0.88 1.85 -14.13
N GLU A 88 -0.50 0.72 -13.51
CA GLU A 88 0.55 -0.17 -14.03
C GLU A 88 0.14 -0.80 -15.37
N TYR A 89 -1.12 -1.22 -15.48
CA TYR A 89 -1.68 -1.72 -16.74
C TYR A 89 -1.67 -0.62 -17.82
N ARG A 90 -2.10 0.61 -17.49
CA ARG A 90 -2.08 1.73 -18.42
C ARG A 90 -0.67 2.08 -18.89
N ILE A 91 0.32 2.06 -17.99
CA ILE A 91 1.72 2.31 -18.33
C ILE A 91 2.20 1.28 -19.37
N LYS A 92 1.85 0.00 -19.19
CA LYS A 92 2.16 -1.06 -20.15
C LYS A 92 1.50 -0.81 -21.50
N GLU A 93 0.23 -0.40 -21.55
CA GLU A 93 -0.45 -0.06 -22.80
C GLU A 93 0.20 1.11 -23.55
N LEU A 94 0.72 2.09 -22.82
CA LEU A 94 1.44 3.24 -23.38
C LEU A 94 2.89 2.93 -23.79
N GLY A 95 3.30 1.65 -23.77
CA GLY A 95 4.64 1.20 -24.15
C GLY A 95 5.70 1.33 -23.05
N GLY A 96 5.29 1.55 -21.81
CA GLY A 96 6.17 1.60 -20.65
C GLY A 96 6.47 0.23 -20.03
N PRO A 97 7.22 0.21 -18.91
CA PRO A 97 7.63 -1.02 -18.24
C PRO A 97 6.45 -1.84 -17.67
N ASP A 98 6.56 -3.16 -17.75
CA ASP A 98 5.62 -4.07 -17.07
C ASP A 98 5.96 -4.16 -15.57
N TYR A 99 5.46 -3.18 -14.81
CA TYR A 99 5.66 -3.10 -13.36
C TYR A 99 5.00 -4.24 -12.57
N ALA A 100 3.97 -4.89 -13.10
CA ALA A 100 3.37 -6.06 -12.44
C ALA A 100 4.35 -7.25 -12.43
N ARG A 101 5.19 -7.36 -13.48
CA ARG A 101 6.22 -8.41 -13.59
C ARG A 101 7.56 -8.01 -12.95
N ILE A 102 7.97 -6.75 -13.10
CA ILE A 102 9.33 -6.27 -12.77
C ILE A 102 9.37 -5.53 -11.43
N GLY A 103 8.23 -5.01 -10.97
CA GLY A 103 8.16 -4.14 -9.80
C GLY A 103 8.61 -4.82 -8.50
N PRO A 104 9.26 -4.08 -7.58
CA PRO A 104 9.58 -4.60 -6.26
C PRO A 104 8.28 -5.00 -5.55
N LYS A 105 8.17 -6.26 -5.15
CA LYS A 105 7.08 -6.79 -4.31
C LYS A 105 7.12 -6.26 -2.86
N MET A 106 7.85 -5.17 -2.60
CA MET A 106 8.07 -4.64 -1.26
C MET A 106 6.77 -4.32 -0.53
N LEU A 107 5.75 -3.82 -1.25
CA LEU A 107 4.41 -3.60 -0.71
C LEU A 107 3.67 -4.91 -0.39
N ASP A 108 3.98 -6.01 -1.09
CA ASP A 108 3.37 -7.32 -0.86
C ASP A 108 3.96 -8.03 0.36
N HIS A 109 5.15 -7.66 0.82
CA HIS A 109 5.75 -8.25 2.02
C HIS A 109 5.11 -7.74 3.32
N GLU A 110 4.52 -6.54 3.30
CA GLU A 110 3.87 -5.93 4.47
C GLU A 110 2.41 -6.39 4.64
N GLY A 111 1.76 -6.79 3.54
CA GLY A 111 0.39 -7.29 3.52
C GLY A 111 0.33 -8.81 3.46
N LYS A 112 -0.55 -9.42 4.26
CA LYS A 112 -0.80 -10.87 4.18
C LYS A 112 -2.12 -11.13 3.44
N GLU A 113 -2.08 -11.99 2.44
CA GLU A 113 -3.26 -12.47 1.70
C GLU A 113 -3.86 -13.69 2.40
N VAL A 114 -5.19 -13.72 2.53
CA VAL A 114 -5.89 -14.90 3.06
C VAL A 114 -5.87 -16.01 1.99
N PRO A 115 -5.56 -17.27 2.35
CA PRO A 115 -5.62 -18.38 1.40
C PRO A 115 -6.99 -18.45 0.70
N GLY A 116 -7.00 -18.38 -0.63
CA GLY A 116 -8.23 -18.39 -1.45
C GLY A 116 -8.74 -17.01 -1.88
N ASN A 117 -8.24 -15.91 -1.30
CA ASN A 117 -8.64 -14.55 -1.69
C ASN A 117 -7.41 -13.71 -2.04
N ARG A 118 -7.07 -13.64 -3.33
CA ARG A 118 -5.82 -13.01 -3.82
C ARG A 118 -5.91 -11.48 -3.93
N ASP A 119 -7.12 -10.94 -3.94
CA ASP A 119 -7.35 -9.52 -4.28
C ASP A 119 -7.49 -8.61 -3.05
N TYR A 120 -7.39 -9.16 -1.84
CA TYR A 120 -7.51 -8.42 -0.59
C TYR A 120 -6.41 -8.81 0.40
N LYS A 121 -5.73 -7.80 0.93
CA LYS A 121 -4.57 -7.95 1.83
C LYS A 121 -4.85 -7.29 3.17
N TYR A 122 -4.32 -7.88 4.24
CA TYR A 122 -4.35 -7.30 5.58
C TYR A 122 -2.98 -6.78 5.96
N PHE A 123 -2.90 -5.50 6.33
CA PHE A 123 -1.65 -4.80 6.65
C PHE A 123 -1.55 -4.48 8.14
N GLY A 124 -0.32 -4.57 8.69
CA GLY A 124 -0.04 -4.14 10.08
C GLY A 124 -1.00 -4.74 11.10
N ALA A 125 -1.58 -3.87 11.94
CA ALA A 125 -2.52 -4.25 13.01
C ALA A 125 -3.85 -4.82 12.49
N ALA A 126 -4.18 -4.66 11.19
CA ALA A 126 -5.39 -5.24 10.63
C ALA A 126 -5.37 -6.77 10.63
N ARG A 127 -4.18 -7.38 10.70
CA ARG A 127 -3.99 -8.84 10.79
C ARG A 127 -4.37 -9.39 12.17
N ASP A 128 -4.30 -8.55 13.19
CA ASP A 128 -4.55 -8.92 14.59
C ASP A 128 -6.00 -8.66 15.01
N LEU A 129 -6.84 -8.16 14.08
CA LEU A 129 -8.24 -7.92 14.34
C LEU A 129 -8.99 -9.22 14.64
N PRO A 130 -9.99 -9.19 15.55
CA PRO A 130 -10.89 -10.31 15.78
C PRO A 130 -11.53 -10.81 14.46
N GLY A 131 -11.57 -12.12 14.29
CA GLY A 131 -12.03 -12.80 13.07
C GLY A 131 -11.02 -12.82 11.91
N VAL A 132 -10.14 -11.82 11.77
CA VAL A 132 -9.09 -11.82 10.73
C VAL A 132 -7.90 -12.68 11.17
N ARG A 133 -7.52 -12.58 12.43
CA ARG A 133 -6.43 -13.38 13.01
C ARG A 133 -6.67 -14.88 12.83
N GLU A 134 -7.90 -15.33 13.05
CA GLU A 134 -8.32 -16.73 12.90
C GLU A 134 -8.15 -17.23 11.46
N LEU A 135 -8.37 -16.37 10.45
CA LEU A 135 -8.15 -16.72 9.03
C LEU A 135 -6.66 -16.96 8.71
N PHE A 136 -5.75 -16.48 9.55
CA PHE A 136 -4.32 -16.58 9.37
C PHE A 136 -3.64 -17.62 10.26
N GLU A 137 -4.30 -18.06 11.33
CA GLU A 137 -3.89 -19.20 12.13
C GLU A 137 -4.16 -20.48 11.32
N LYS A 138 -3.10 -21.06 10.75
CA LYS A 138 -3.19 -22.38 10.11
C LYS A 138 -3.55 -23.41 11.18
N GLU A 139 -4.47 -24.33 10.86
CA GLU A 139 -4.61 -25.56 11.64
C GLU A 139 -3.22 -26.19 11.82
N PRO A 140 -2.88 -26.64 13.05
CA PRO A 140 -1.61 -27.33 13.28
C PRO A 140 -1.49 -28.49 12.29
N LEU A 141 -0.34 -28.60 11.63
CA LEU A 141 -0.10 -29.69 10.69
C LEU A 141 -0.47 -31.01 11.39
N PRO A 142 -1.26 -31.89 10.75
CA PRO A 142 -1.62 -33.17 11.36
C PRO A 142 -0.32 -33.86 11.78
N PRO A 143 -0.28 -34.49 12.97
CA PRO A 143 0.93 -35.10 13.49
C PRO A 143 1.53 -36.01 12.42
N PRO A 144 2.87 -36.00 12.24
CA PRO A 144 3.51 -36.80 11.21
C PRO A 144 3.03 -38.24 11.33
N ARG A 145 2.51 -38.79 10.23
CA ARG A 145 2.04 -40.18 10.20
C ARG A 145 3.22 -41.06 10.61
N LYS A 146 3.01 -41.91 11.63
CA LYS A 146 4.02 -42.89 12.06
C LYS A 146 4.55 -43.62 10.83
N THR A 147 5.87 -43.65 10.69
CA THR A 147 6.48 -44.36 9.57
C THR A 147 6.21 -45.85 9.72
N ARG A 148 6.22 -46.60 8.62
CA ARG A 148 5.99 -48.06 8.65
C ARG A 148 6.94 -48.79 9.61
N ALA A 149 8.15 -48.27 9.82
CA ALA A 149 9.13 -48.77 10.78
C ALA A 149 8.74 -48.53 12.25
N GLU A 150 7.99 -47.47 12.54
CA GLU A 150 7.47 -47.15 13.88
C GLU A 150 6.21 -47.94 14.23
N LEU A 151 5.46 -48.39 13.21
CA LEU A 151 4.28 -49.26 13.36
C LEU A 151 4.64 -50.74 13.56
N MET A 152 5.87 -51.16 13.24
CA MET A 152 6.34 -52.55 13.32
C MET A 152 7.15 -52.85 14.60
N LYS A 153 7.14 -51.96 15.59
CA LYS A 153 7.91 -52.08 16.84
C LYS A 153 7.09 -52.52 18.05
N ASP A 154 5.80 -52.79 17.89
CA ASP A 154 4.90 -53.36 18.89
C ASP A 154 4.71 -54.87 18.66
#